data_AF-I6ZI48-F1
#
_entry.id   AF-I6ZI48-F1
#
_cell.length_a   1.000
_cell.length_b   1.000
_cell.length_c   1.000
_cell.angle_alpha   90.00
_cell.angle_beta   90.00
_cell.angle_gamma   90.00
#
_symmetry.space_group_name_H-M   'P 1'
#
loop_
_entity.id
_entity.type
_entity.pdbx_description
1 polymer ?
#
loop_
_entity_poly.entity_id
_entity_poly.type
_entity_poly.pdbx_seq_one_letter_code
_entity_poly.pdbx_strand_id
1 'polypeptide(L)'
;MDNGKRHKTETPVENSDEILEEGMSESYSVSEVSSCDEISYEVTDPSSSNLSGISTIMEQSKIFPFSEEFLSSFTISKVLTSGDTILSFCGFLQLSRMLGIPQKKLKKALNTLISTSGSKEIIKDKVYVFCTERAANIPLEMILDLYKSLSFIDFKYMVFVSRVKVCGKSEAKDLMEDFKEYDPSDLSYIPVRGEEILLLSSYIAKKQIVVNGNTFRLFLINGRMFESFIKLFEKELSEGA
;
A
#
# COMPACT_ATOMS: atom_id res chain seq x y z
N MET A 1 -63.56 -0.04 29.02
CA MET A 1 -64.39 -0.38 27.86
C MET A 1 -63.41 -0.74 26.75
N ASP A 2 -62.98 -2.00 26.71
CA ASP A 2 -63.52 -3.06 25.82
C ASP A 2 -63.19 -2.76 24.35
N ASN A 3 -62.74 -3.67 23.50
CA ASN A 3 -62.08 -4.98 23.54
C ASN A 3 -61.88 -5.30 22.04
N GLY A 4 -60.88 -6.10 21.65
CA GLY A 4 -60.80 -6.45 20.23
C GLY A 4 -59.63 -7.30 19.75
N LYS A 5 -59.21 -8.30 20.53
CA LYS A 5 -58.39 -9.42 20.03
C LYS A 5 -59.21 -10.31 19.09
N ARG A 6 -58.58 -10.84 18.03
CA ARG A 6 -58.89 -12.19 17.50
C ARG A 6 -57.60 -12.94 17.17
N HIS A 7 -57.27 -13.87 18.06
CA HIS A 7 -56.67 -15.17 17.75
C HIS A 7 -57.79 -16.21 17.84
N LYS A 8 -57.68 -17.31 17.07
CA LYS A 8 -58.03 -18.71 17.42
C LYS A 8 -57.75 -19.60 16.19
N THR A 9 -56.73 -20.48 16.26
CA THR A 9 -56.77 -21.94 16.59
C THR A 9 -57.33 -22.80 15.43
N GLU A 10 -56.91 -24.03 15.13
CA GLU A 10 -56.29 -25.13 15.89
C GLU A 10 -55.73 -26.20 14.90
N THR A 11 -54.72 -26.95 15.33
CA THR A 11 -54.17 -28.25 14.84
C THR A 11 -55.20 -29.42 15.00
N PRO A 12 -54.96 -30.74 14.75
CA PRO A 12 -53.73 -31.53 14.48
C PRO A 12 -53.89 -32.65 13.39
N VAL A 13 -52.88 -33.51 13.17
CA VAL A 13 -52.95 -35.00 13.25
C VAL A 13 -51.55 -35.60 13.07
N GLU A 14 -51.27 -36.59 13.91
CA GLU A 14 -50.00 -37.26 14.20
C GLU A 14 -49.60 -38.41 13.24
N ASN A 15 -48.31 -38.76 13.34
CA ASN A 15 -47.68 -40.09 13.26
C ASN A 15 -47.56 -40.82 11.91
N SER A 16 -46.32 -41.11 11.51
CA SER A 16 -45.77 -42.47 11.63
C SER A 16 -44.25 -42.50 11.41
N ASP A 17 -43.62 -43.44 12.09
CA ASP A 17 -42.19 -43.70 12.24
C ASP A 17 -41.44 -44.03 10.93
N GLU A 18 -40.12 -43.81 10.94
CA GLU A 18 -39.07 -44.85 10.81
C GLU A 18 -37.79 -44.40 10.04
N ILE A 19 -36.65 -44.61 10.73
CA ILE A 19 -35.37 -45.14 10.22
C ILE A 19 -34.29 -44.16 9.65
N LEU A 20 -33.21 -44.06 10.45
CA LEU A 20 -31.76 -44.04 10.17
C LEU A 20 -31.18 -43.13 9.07
N GLU A 21 -30.22 -42.27 9.43
CA GLU A 21 -28.80 -42.56 9.18
C GLU A 21 -27.86 -41.60 9.95
N GLU A 22 -26.86 -42.20 10.60
CA GLU A 22 -25.70 -41.55 11.18
C GLU A 22 -24.84 -40.93 10.07
N GLY A 23 -24.91 -39.61 9.93
CA GLY A 23 -23.95 -38.86 9.12
C GLY A 23 -22.65 -38.67 9.89
N MET A 24 -21.70 -39.60 9.70
CA MET A 24 -20.30 -39.45 10.09
C MET A 24 -19.78 -38.07 9.68
N SER A 25 -19.38 -37.26 10.66
CA SER A 25 -18.63 -36.03 10.41
C SER A 25 -17.22 -36.43 10.00
N GLU A 26 -16.99 -36.60 8.71
CA GLU A 26 -15.64 -36.71 8.15
C GLU A 26 -14.93 -35.36 8.31
N SER A 27 -14.11 -35.27 9.35
CA SER A 27 -13.10 -34.23 9.48
C SER A 27 -12.09 -34.42 8.35
N TYR A 28 -12.27 -33.67 7.25
CA TYR A 28 -11.22 -33.46 6.28
C TYR A 28 -10.13 -32.63 6.96
N SER A 29 -9.20 -33.33 7.61
CA SER A 29 -7.88 -32.80 7.91
C SER A 29 -7.23 -32.50 6.57
N VAL A 30 -7.42 -31.27 6.08
CA VAL A 30 -6.55 -30.69 5.05
C VAL A 30 -5.18 -30.65 5.70
N SER A 31 -4.36 -31.67 5.43
CA SER A 31 -2.95 -31.59 5.70
C SER A 31 -2.45 -30.37 4.92
N GLU A 32 -2.05 -29.33 5.65
CA GLU A 32 -1.21 -28.27 5.11
C GLU A 32 0.09 -28.93 4.66
N VAL A 33 0.08 -29.45 3.44
CA VAL A 33 1.31 -29.71 2.72
C VAL A 33 1.85 -28.32 2.45
N SER A 34 2.73 -27.86 3.33
CA SER A 34 3.60 -26.71 3.10
C SER A 34 4.42 -27.04 1.86
N SER A 35 3.86 -26.73 0.68
CA SER A 35 4.61 -26.69 -0.56
C SER A 35 5.49 -25.46 -0.44
N CYS A 36 6.74 -25.71 -0.08
CA CYS A 36 7.83 -24.74 -0.07
C CYS A 36 8.22 -24.38 -1.53
N ASP A 37 7.22 -24.08 -2.37
CA ASP A 37 7.42 -23.66 -3.75
C ASP A 37 7.92 -22.21 -3.69
N GLU A 38 9.24 -22.08 -3.65
CA GLU A 38 9.93 -20.80 -3.73
C GLU A 38 9.49 -20.10 -5.02
N ILE A 39 8.79 -18.97 -4.89
CA ILE A 39 8.35 -18.18 -6.04
C ILE A 39 9.61 -17.62 -6.69
N SER A 40 9.93 -18.07 -7.92
CA SER A 40 11.03 -17.49 -8.68
C SER A 40 10.68 -16.06 -9.13
N TYR A 41 11.56 -15.10 -8.83
CA TYR A 41 11.39 -13.71 -9.20
C TYR A 41 12.72 -13.02 -9.52
N GLU A 42 12.62 -11.87 -10.18
CA GLU A 42 13.77 -11.04 -10.54
C GLU A 42 13.46 -9.56 -10.31
N VAL A 43 14.50 -8.79 -9.97
CA VAL A 43 14.45 -7.32 -9.91
C VAL A 43 15.32 -6.76 -11.02
N THR A 44 14.71 -6.11 -12.00
CA THR A 44 15.39 -5.64 -13.21
C THR A 44 15.11 -4.15 -13.47
N ASP A 45 15.85 -3.57 -14.41
CA ASP A 45 15.53 -2.25 -14.93
C ASP A 45 14.34 -2.33 -15.91
N PRO A 46 13.47 -1.31 -15.98
CA PRO A 46 12.43 -1.25 -17.00
C PRO A 46 13.00 -1.35 -18.42
N SER A 47 12.28 -2.05 -19.28
CA SER A 47 12.64 -2.28 -20.66
C SER A 47 11.40 -2.17 -21.55
N SER A 48 11.59 -1.99 -22.86
CA SER A 48 10.47 -1.85 -23.78
C SER A 48 9.47 -3.02 -23.74
N SER A 49 9.93 -4.23 -23.40
CA SER A 49 9.05 -5.41 -23.31
C SER A 49 8.12 -5.38 -22.10
N ASN A 50 8.46 -4.62 -21.04
CA ASN A 50 7.69 -4.61 -19.79
C ASN A 50 6.92 -3.29 -19.53
N LEU A 51 7.10 -2.26 -20.35
CA LEU A 51 6.44 -0.96 -20.19
C LEU A 51 4.91 -1.04 -20.11
N SER A 52 4.27 -1.88 -20.92
CA SER A 52 2.81 -2.04 -20.90
C SER A 52 2.32 -2.57 -19.56
N GLY A 53 2.97 -3.62 -19.02
CA GLY A 53 2.63 -4.18 -17.72
C GLY A 53 2.91 -3.21 -16.57
N ILE A 54 4.00 -2.42 -16.66
CA ILE A 54 4.28 -1.34 -15.72
C ILE A 54 3.17 -0.27 -15.77
N SER A 55 2.71 0.13 -16.95
CA SER A 55 1.60 1.08 -17.06
C SER A 55 0.35 0.54 -16.35
N THR A 56 -0.01 -0.72 -16.61
CA THR A 56 -1.17 -1.37 -15.98
C THR A 56 -1.09 -1.40 -14.46
N ILE A 57 0.06 -1.76 -13.88
CA ILE A 57 0.19 -1.82 -12.41
C ILE A 57 0.14 -0.44 -11.79
N MET A 58 0.76 0.54 -12.45
CA MET A 58 0.83 1.90 -11.96
C MET A 58 -0.52 2.62 -12.04
N GLU A 59 -1.33 2.33 -13.06
CA GLU A 59 -2.70 2.83 -13.21
C GLU A 59 -3.61 2.48 -12.03
N GLN A 60 -3.30 1.41 -11.30
CA GLN A 60 -4.04 1.05 -10.09
C GLN A 60 -4.07 2.20 -9.09
N SER A 61 -2.98 2.98 -8.99
CA SER A 61 -2.87 4.15 -8.10
C SER A 61 -3.93 5.22 -8.41
N LYS A 62 -4.27 5.40 -9.69
CA LYS A 62 -5.05 6.53 -10.23
C LYS A 62 -4.55 7.91 -9.79
N ILE A 63 -3.31 8.04 -9.31
CA ILE A 63 -2.77 9.32 -8.84
C ILE A 63 -2.10 10.10 -9.99
N PHE A 64 -1.49 9.39 -10.94
CA PHE A 64 -0.84 9.94 -12.13
C PHE A 64 -1.55 9.43 -13.40
N PRO A 65 -1.57 10.23 -14.49
CA PRO A 65 -1.82 9.71 -15.82
C PRO A 65 -0.56 8.98 -16.28
N PHE A 66 -0.63 7.66 -16.44
CA PHE A 66 0.49 6.88 -16.95
C PHE A 66 0.48 6.89 -18.47
N SER A 67 1.66 7.11 -19.03
CA SER A 67 1.98 7.00 -20.44
C SER A 67 3.40 6.49 -20.56
N GLU A 68 3.79 5.97 -21.72
CA GLU A 68 5.18 5.56 -21.95
C GLU A 68 6.15 6.74 -21.77
N GLU A 69 5.76 7.95 -22.22
CA GLU A 69 6.53 9.18 -22.00
C GLU A 69 6.72 9.47 -20.50
N PHE A 70 5.67 9.27 -19.70
CA PHE A 70 5.74 9.44 -18.25
C PHE A 70 6.67 8.40 -17.61
N LEU A 71 6.59 7.13 -18.02
CA LEU A 71 7.47 6.06 -17.53
C LEU A 71 8.94 6.32 -17.90
N SER A 72 9.21 6.84 -19.09
CA SER A 72 10.55 7.21 -19.53
C SER A 72 11.18 8.37 -18.74
N SER A 73 10.35 9.11 -17.99
CA SER A 73 10.83 10.23 -17.16
C SER A 73 11.35 9.79 -15.79
N PHE A 74 11.10 8.54 -15.37
CA PHE A 74 11.63 8.02 -14.13
C PHE A 74 13.14 7.86 -14.22
N THR A 75 13.83 8.22 -13.13
CA THR A 75 15.22 7.89 -12.89
C THR A 75 15.28 6.83 -11.80
N ILE A 76 16.26 5.92 -11.91
CA ILE A 76 16.51 4.88 -10.90
C ILE A 76 15.18 4.17 -10.57
N SER A 77 14.63 3.52 -11.59
CA SER A 77 13.40 2.75 -11.49
C SER A 77 13.72 1.27 -11.59
N LYS A 78 12.95 0.47 -10.88
CA LYS A 78 13.10 -0.98 -10.83
C LYS A 78 11.75 -1.64 -10.98
N VAL A 79 11.76 -2.81 -11.59
CA VAL A 79 10.59 -3.64 -11.79
C VAL A 79 10.85 -5.02 -11.19
N LEU A 80 9.85 -5.54 -10.48
CA LEU A 80 9.83 -6.87 -9.92
C LEU A 80 8.98 -7.75 -10.84
N THR A 81 9.56 -8.86 -11.30
CA THR A 81 8.92 -9.80 -12.24
C THR A 81 8.95 -11.23 -11.73
N SER A 82 7.96 -12.03 -12.12
CA SER A 82 8.02 -13.49 -12.06
C SER A 82 7.64 -14.04 -13.42
N GLY A 83 8.62 -14.60 -14.15
CA GLY A 83 8.50 -14.82 -15.59
C GLY A 83 8.14 -13.52 -16.32
N ASP A 84 7.09 -13.57 -17.15
CA ASP A 84 6.59 -12.40 -17.90
C ASP A 84 5.64 -11.50 -17.09
N THR A 85 5.35 -11.85 -15.83
CA THR A 85 4.37 -11.11 -15.02
C THR A 85 5.04 -9.99 -14.24
N ILE A 86 4.52 -8.77 -14.39
CA ILE A 86 4.93 -7.60 -13.60
C ILE A 86 4.22 -7.64 -12.24
N LEU A 87 5.01 -7.76 -11.18
CA LEU A 87 4.52 -7.83 -9.81
C LEU A 87 4.58 -6.47 -9.12
N SER A 88 5.64 -5.69 -9.36
CA SER A 88 5.80 -4.39 -8.71
C SER A 88 6.66 -3.47 -9.56
N PHE A 89 6.43 -2.17 -9.43
CA PHE A 89 7.29 -1.14 -10.00
C PHE A 89 7.52 -0.06 -8.96
N CYS A 90 8.76 0.41 -8.86
CA CYS A 90 9.05 1.62 -8.13
C CYS A 90 10.11 2.46 -8.84
N GLY A 91 10.16 3.75 -8.53
CA GLY A 91 11.18 4.62 -9.07
C GLY A 91 11.01 6.06 -8.64
N PHE A 92 11.97 6.88 -9.03
CA PHE A 92 12.02 8.28 -8.68
C PHE A 92 11.71 9.17 -9.88
N LEU A 93 10.81 10.12 -9.71
CA LEU A 93 10.57 11.15 -10.70
C LEU A 93 11.01 12.51 -10.16
N GLN A 94 11.81 13.26 -10.91
CA GLN A 94 12.17 14.60 -10.50
C GLN A 94 10.91 15.46 -10.31
N LEU A 95 10.83 16.20 -9.21
CA LEU A 95 9.64 16.97 -8.87
C LEU A 95 9.26 17.98 -9.96
N SER A 96 10.22 18.62 -10.62
CA SER A 96 9.93 19.57 -11.70
C SER A 96 9.20 18.91 -12.88
N ARG A 97 9.52 17.65 -13.20
CA ARG A 97 8.77 16.84 -14.17
C ARG A 97 7.36 16.52 -13.67
N MET A 98 7.24 16.14 -12.40
CA MET A 98 5.94 15.88 -11.75
C MET A 98 5.02 17.11 -11.77
N LEU A 99 5.59 18.30 -11.62
CA LEU A 99 4.86 19.57 -11.70
C LEU A 99 4.41 19.94 -13.12
N GLY A 100 4.83 19.19 -14.15
CA GLY A 100 4.31 19.30 -15.52
C GLY A 100 2.93 18.65 -15.69
N ILE A 101 2.71 17.49 -15.06
CA ILE A 101 1.49 16.64 -15.22
C ILE A 101 0.19 17.41 -14.98
N PRO A 102 -0.90 17.23 -15.73
CA PRO A 102 -2.15 17.99 -15.55
C PRO A 102 -2.96 17.69 -14.26
N GLN A 103 -2.34 17.35 -13.13
CA GLN A 103 -3.01 17.05 -11.85
C GLN A 103 -2.88 18.19 -10.82
N LYS A 104 -3.80 19.17 -10.86
CA LYS A 104 -3.74 20.41 -10.05
C LYS A 104 -3.67 20.16 -8.53
N LYS A 105 -4.45 19.20 -8.02
CA LYS A 105 -4.51 18.90 -6.58
C LYS A 105 -3.16 18.42 -6.04
N LEU A 106 -2.53 17.51 -6.78
CA LEU A 106 -1.23 16.96 -6.42
C LEU A 106 -0.13 18.03 -6.49
N LYS A 107 -0.10 18.84 -7.56
CA LYS A 107 0.85 19.97 -7.66
C LYS A 107 0.76 20.91 -6.47
N LYS A 108 -0.46 21.31 -6.09
CA LYS A 108 -0.67 22.21 -4.95
C LYS A 108 -0.12 21.57 -3.68
N ALA A 109 -0.40 20.29 -3.47
CA ALA A 109 0.03 19.57 -2.29
C ALA A 109 1.54 19.40 -2.17
N LEU A 110 2.22 19.02 -3.26
CA LEU A 110 3.68 18.92 -3.31
C LEU A 110 4.33 20.26 -3.01
N ASN A 111 3.85 21.34 -3.62
CA ASN A 111 4.36 22.68 -3.35
C ASN A 111 4.13 23.12 -1.90
N THR A 112 2.95 22.83 -1.32
CA THR A 112 2.69 23.11 0.09
C THR A 112 3.62 22.31 0.99
N LEU A 113 3.74 21.00 0.77
CA LEU A 113 4.58 20.11 1.59
C LEU A 113 6.03 20.63 1.67
N ILE A 114 6.59 21.05 0.54
CA ILE A 114 7.95 21.60 0.47
C ILE A 114 8.03 22.95 1.17
N SER A 115 7.05 23.83 0.97
CA SER A 115 7.03 25.16 1.59
C SER A 115 6.87 25.09 3.11
N THR A 116 6.12 24.11 3.63
CA THR A 116 5.89 23.91 5.07
C THR A 116 7.13 23.41 5.81
N SER A 117 8.11 22.83 5.11
CA SER A 117 9.36 22.35 5.73
C SER A 117 10.21 23.47 6.37
N GLY A 118 9.90 24.74 6.09
CA GLY A 118 10.64 25.90 6.64
C GLY A 118 12.06 26.06 6.10
N SER A 119 12.59 25.06 5.39
CA SER A 119 13.93 25.08 4.83
C SER A 119 13.95 25.88 3.52
N LYS A 120 14.54 27.07 3.57
CA LYS A 120 14.82 27.89 2.37
C LYS A 120 15.77 27.19 1.39
N GLU A 121 16.35 26.05 1.75
CA GLU A 121 17.33 25.30 0.94
C GLU A 121 16.71 24.26 -0.01
N ILE A 122 15.40 23.98 0.06
CA ILE A 122 14.81 22.94 -0.80
C ILE A 122 14.60 23.49 -2.21
N ILE A 123 15.60 23.25 -3.06
CA ILE A 123 15.55 23.52 -4.50
C ILE A 123 14.70 22.42 -5.16
N LYS A 124 13.60 22.80 -5.82
CA LYS A 124 12.64 21.85 -6.42
C LYS A 124 13.28 20.85 -7.39
N ASP A 125 14.26 21.28 -8.18
CA ASP A 125 14.99 20.42 -9.12
C ASP A 125 15.89 19.37 -8.43
N LYS A 126 16.10 19.48 -7.12
CA LYS A 126 16.84 18.52 -6.32
C LYS A 126 15.93 17.65 -5.46
N VAL A 127 14.61 17.72 -5.67
CA VAL A 127 13.62 16.88 -4.99
C VAL A 127 13.11 15.84 -5.98
N TYR A 128 13.04 14.60 -5.53
CA TYR A 128 12.46 13.49 -6.28
C TYR A 128 11.16 13.04 -5.63
N VAL A 129 10.24 12.49 -6.42
CA VAL A 129 9.00 11.89 -5.95
C VAL A 129 9.17 10.38 -6.13
N PHE A 130 9.18 9.65 -5.02
CA PHE A 130 9.22 8.19 -5.04
C PHE A 130 7.80 7.67 -5.26
N CYS A 131 7.62 6.94 -6.35
CA CYS A 131 6.38 6.28 -6.70
C CYS A 131 6.61 4.78 -6.65
N THR A 132 5.65 4.06 -6.06
CA THR A 132 5.66 2.61 -5.98
C THR A 132 4.23 2.11 -6.13
N GLU A 133 4.04 1.06 -6.93
CA GLU A 133 2.84 0.24 -6.92
C GLU A 133 3.17 -1.22 -7.10
N ARG A 134 2.32 -2.08 -6.54
CA ARG A 134 2.49 -3.52 -6.57
C ARG A 134 1.15 -4.23 -6.70
N ALA A 135 1.18 -5.46 -7.21
CA ALA A 135 0.04 -6.36 -7.18
C ALA A 135 -0.27 -6.72 -5.71
N ALA A 136 -1.52 -7.12 -5.46
CA ALA A 136 -1.90 -7.56 -4.13
C ALA A 136 -1.15 -8.85 -3.74
N ASN A 137 -0.94 -9.04 -2.44
CA ASN A 137 -0.45 -10.29 -1.84
C ASN A 137 0.95 -10.74 -2.29
N ILE A 138 1.83 -9.81 -2.64
CA ILE A 138 3.25 -10.12 -2.90
C ILE A 138 3.98 -10.27 -1.56
N PRO A 139 4.81 -11.33 -1.37
CA PRO A 139 5.68 -11.49 -0.22
C PRO A 139 6.54 -10.23 0.04
N LEU A 140 6.64 -9.82 1.30
CA LEU A 140 7.27 -8.55 1.66
C LEU A 140 8.78 -8.57 1.42
N GLU A 141 9.40 -9.74 1.45
CA GLU A 141 10.82 -9.97 1.15
C GLU A 141 11.13 -9.56 -0.29
N MET A 142 10.25 -9.88 -1.25
CA MET A 142 10.39 -9.48 -2.65
C MET A 142 10.31 -7.96 -2.81
N ILE A 143 9.50 -7.29 -1.98
CA ILE A 143 9.38 -5.82 -1.96
C ILE A 143 10.61 -5.19 -1.32
N LEU A 144 11.14 -5.79 -0.26
CA LEU A 144 12.38 -5.35 0.36
C LEU A 144 13.54 -5.41 -0.63
N ASP A 145 13.67 -6.52 -1.36
CA ASP A 145 14.70 -6.68 -2.39
C ASP A 145 14.56 -5.65 -3.52
N LEU A 146 13.32 -5.37 -3.93
CA LEU A 146 13.03 -4.28 -4.85
C LEU A 146 13.53 -2.93 -4.31
N TYR A 147 13.23 -2.57 -3.06
CA TYR A 147 13.67 -1.30 -2.47
C TYR A 147 15.19 -1.23 -2.27
N LYS A 148 15.84 -2.32 -1.87
CA LYS A 148 17.30 -2.41 -1.71
C LYS A 148 18.04 -2.26 -3.05
N SER A 149 17.42 -2.64 -4.17
CA SER A 149 18.01 -2.52 -5.50
C SER A 149 18.09 -1.07 -6.04
N LEU A 150 17.46 -0.10 -5.35
CA LEU A 150 17.45 1.30 -5.75
C LEU A 150 18.74 2.00 -5.33
N SER A 151 19.40 2.71 -6.26
CA SER A 151 20.57 3.53 -5.97
C SER A 151 20.20 5.00 -5.81
N PHE A 152 20.01 5.50 -4.59
CA PHE A 152 19.47 6.83 -4.32
C PHE A 152 20.38 7.73 -3.45
N ILE A 153 21.66 7.37 -3.30
CA ILE A 153 22.58 8.03 -2.36
C ILE A 153 22.75 9.55 -2.62
N ASP A 154 22.60 9.98 -3.88
CA ASP A 154 22.76 11.37 -4.27
C ASP A 154 21.49 12.23 -4.06
N PHE A 155 20.38 11.62 -3.64
CA PHE A 155 19.10 12.31 -3.49
C PHE A 155 18.97 12.95 -2.11
N LYS A 156 19.18 14.28 -2.06
CA LYS A 156 19.06 15.06 -0.81
C LYS A 156 17.66 14.98 -0.21
N TYR A 157 16.62 15.11 -1.03
CA TYR A 157 15.21 15.09 -0.60
C TYR A 157 14.33 14.29 -1.54
N MET A 158 13.37 13.59 -0.95
CA MET A 158 12.38 12.78 -1.64
C MET A 158 10.99 13.04 -1.08
N VAL A 159 9.97 12.91 -1.92
CA VAL A 159 8.58 12.81 -1.51
C VAL A 159 8.12 11.38 -1.71
N PHE A 160 7.88 10.65 -0.63
CA PHE A 160 7.27 9.33 -0.68
C PHE A 160 5.75 9.47 -0.81
N VAL A 161 5.16 8.80 -1.81
CA VAL A 161 3.71 8.79 -2.05
C VAL A 161 3.09 7.49 -1.54
N SER A 162 2.48 7.53 -0.36
CA SER A 162 1.78 6.39 0.23
C SER A 162 0.27 6.52 -0.01
N ARG A 163 -0.36 5.44 -0.47
CA ARG A 163 -1.83 5.35 -0.51
C ARG A 163 -2.32 4.89 0.86
N VAL A 164 -3.33 5.56 1.40
CA VAL A 164 -3.90 5.24 2.72
C VAL A 164 -5.41 5.03 2.66
N LYS A 165 -5.95 4.25 3.59
CA LYS A 165 -7.38 4.06 3.84
C LYS A 165 -7.73 4.69 5.17
N VAL A 166 -8.95 5.22 5.27
CA VAL A 166 -9.51 5.70 6.55
C VAL A 166 -9.82 4.49 7.40
N CYS A 167 -9.31 4.45 8.64
CA CYS A 167 -9.60 3.37 9.56
C CYS A 167 -11.00 3.51 10.15
N GLY A 168 -11.66 2.38 10.40
CA GLY A 168 -12.87 2.36 11.24
C GLY A 168 -12.54 2.75 12.69
N LYS A 169 -13.55 3.10 13.50
CA LYS A 169 -13.32 3.45 14.92
C LYS A 169 -12.68 2.32 15.73
N SER A 170 -13.06 1.07 15.46
CA SER A 170 -12.48 -0.10 16.15
C SER A 170 -11.03 -0.31 15.71
N GLU A 171 -10.80 -0.40 14.41
CA GLU A 171 -9.48 -0.57 13.82
C GLU A 171 -8.49 0.51 14.25
N ALA A 172 -8.92 1.79 14.28
CA ALA A 172 -8.07 2.87 14.76
C ALA A 172 -7.69 2.71 16.24
N LYS A 173 -8.59 2.16 17.07
CA LYS A 173 -8.32 1.91 18.48
C LYS A 173 -7.30 0.79 18.64
N ASP A 174 -7.47 -0.31 17.90
CA ASP A 174 -6.56 -1.45 17.93
C ASP A 174 -5.16 -1.01 17.48
N LEU A 175 -5.06 -0.24 16.39
CA LEU A 175 -3.79 0.34 15.92
C LEU A 175 -3.12 1.26 16.94
N MET A 176 -3.89 2.04 17.70
CA MET A 176 -3.35 2.89 18.78
C MET A 176 -2.82 2.07 19.97
N GLU A 177 -3.36 0.87 20.18
CA GLU A 177 -2.88 -0.06 21.20
C GLU A 177 -1.60 -0.78 20.73
N ASP A 178 -1.50 -1.10 19.44
CA ASP A 178 -0.34 -1.79 18.85
C ASP A 178 0.84 -0.84 18.57
N PHE A 179 0.58 0.38 18.11
CA PHE A 179 1.60 1.36 17.69
C PHE A 179 1.59 2.62 18.56
N LYS A 180 1.85 2.44 19.85
CA LYS A 180 1.81 3.52 20.86
C LYS A 180 2.85 4.62 20.63
N GLU A 181 3.88 4.32 19.86
CA GLU A 181 4.95 5.24 19.48
C GLU A 181 4.53 6.27 18.42
N TYR A 182 3.44 6.03 17.69
CA TYR A 182 2.96 6.94 16.64
C TYR A 182 1.85 7.88 17.12
N ASP A 183 1.74 9.03 16.44
CA ASP A 183 0.69 10.01 16.72
C ASP A 183 -0.70 9.39 16.43
N PRO A 184 -1.65 9.41 17.37
CA PRO A 184 -2.99 8.85 17.16
C PRO A 184 -3.70 9.40 15.93
N SER A 185 -3.44 10.66 15.56
CA SER A 185 -4.01 11.26 14.35
C SER A 185 -3.48 10.60 13.06
N ASP A 186 -2.25 10.07 13.07
CA ASP A 186 -1.70 9.32 11.94
C ASP A 186 -2.32 7.93 11.82
N LEU A 187 -2.67 7.31 12.95
CA LEU A 187 -3.27 5.97 13.00
C LEU A 187 -4.75 5.95 12.58
N SER A 188 -5.35 7.12 12.39
CA SER A 188 -6.68 7.24 11.77
C SER A 188 -6.68 6.93 10.26
N TYR A 189 -5.49 6.81 9.65
CA TYR A 189 -5.34 6.31 8.28
C TYR A 189 -4.19 5.32 8.19
N ILE A 190 -4.49 4.10 7.76
CA ILE A 190 -3.52 3.04 7.55
C ILE A 190 -3.05 3.02 6.09
N PRO A 191 -1.75 2.83 5.82
CA PRO A 191 -1.28 2.56 4.47
C PRO A 191 -1.91 1.32 3.87
N VAL A 192 -2.15 1.36 2.56
CA VAL A 192 -2.60 0.17 1.80
C VAL A 192 -1.49 -0.88 1.73
N ARG A 193 -0.23 -0.45 1.81
CA ARG A 193 0.95 -1.30 1.84
C ARG A 193 1.54 -1.24 3.25
N GLY A 194 1.39 -2.32 4.00
CA GLY A 194 1.60 -2.34 5.44
C GLY A 194 2.97 -1.82 5.88
N GLU A 195 4.02 -2.12 5.13
CA GLU A 195 5.39 -1.68 5.45
C GLU A 195 5.53 -0.15 5.48
N GLU A 196 4.68 0.58 4.73
CA GLU A 196 4.74 2.04 4.68
C GLU A 196 4.32 2.71 6.00
N ILE A 197 3.78 1.96 6.97
CA ILE A 197 3.52 2.47 8.32
C ILE A 197 4.82 2.94 8.99
N LEU A 198 5.94 2.29 8.67
CA LEU A 198 7.26 2.62 9.20
C LEU A 198 7.73 4.03 8.78
N LEU A 199 7.15 4.62 7.74
CA LEU A 199 7.41 6.02 7.36
C LEU A 199 6.95 7.02 8.44
N LEU A 200 6.05 6.62 9.34
CA LEU A 200 5.63 7.44 10.48
C LEU A 200 6.75 7.65 11.51
N SER A 201 7.75 6.76 11.54
CA SER A 201 8.89 6.86 12.46
C SER A 201 9.84 8.01 12.11
N SER A 202 9.91 8.43 10.83
CA SER A 202 10.89 9.43 10.41
C SER A 202 10.48 10.18 9.14
N TYR A 203 10.11 11.45 9.29
CA TYR A 203 9.84 12.37 8.19
C TYR A 203 10.13 13.83 8.57
N ILE A 204 10.32 14.67 7.55
CA ILE A 204 10.51 16.13 7.70
C ILE A 204 9.15 16.83 7.75
N ALA A 205 8.26 16.46 6.82
CA ALA A 205 6.90 16.98 6.76
C ALA A 205 5.98 15.92 6.17
N LYS A 206 4.69 15.96 6.53
CA LYS A 206 3.66 15.09 5.96
C LYS A 206 2.47 15.92 5.46
N LYS A 207 1.79 15.44 4.43
CA LYS A 207 0.55 16.05 3.93
C LYS A 207 -0.37 15.01 3.35
N GLN A 208 -1.64 15.07 3.73
CA GLN A 208 -2.68 14.23 3.15
C GLN A 208 -3.43 14.93 2.01
N ILE A 209 -3.81 14.17 0.99
CA ILE A 209 -4.61 14.63 -0.15
C ILE A 209 -5.60 13.57 -0.61
N VAL A 210 -6.65 14.01 -1.30
CA VAL A 210 -7.59 13.12 -2.00
C VAL A 210 -7.51 13.40 -3.50
N VAL A 211 -7.18 12.37 -4.27
CA VAL A 211 -7.06 12.41 -5.74
C VAL A 211 -7.83 11.23 -6.31
N ASN A 212 -8.76 11.50 -7.24
CA ASN A 212 -9.54 10.47 -7.94
C ASN A 212 -10.21 9.43 -7.01
N GLY A 213 -10.73 9.89 -5.86
CA GLY A 213 -11.39 9.04 -4.86
C GLY A 213 -10.45 8.30 -3.91
N ASN A 214 -9.14 8.33 -4.15
CA ASN A 214 -8.13 7.73 -3.28
C ASN A 214 -7.50 8.76 -2.36
N THR A 215 -7.22 8.37 -1.12
CA THR A 215 -6.48 9.18 -0.15
C THR A 215 -5.00 8.81 -0.22
N PHE A 216 -4.15 9.83 -0.26
CA PHE A 216 -2.69 9.67 -0.24
C PHE A 216 -2.08 10.49 0.88
N ARG A 217 -1.08 9.92 1.52
CA ARG A 217 -0.18 10.60 2.46
C ARG A 217 1.17 10.80 1.76
N LEU A 218 1.57 12.06 1.67
CA LEU A 218 2.84 12.47 1.10
C LEU A 218 3.81 12.73 2.25
N PHE A 219 4.97 12.10 2.22
CA PHE A 219 6.04 12.29 3.20
C PHE A 219 7.22 12.97 2.53
N LEU A 220 7.64 14.12 3.03
CA LEU A 220 8.92 14.71 2.69
C LEU A 220 9.99 14.10 3.60
N ILE A 221 10.96 13.44 2.99
CA ILE A 221 12.06 12.75 3.66
C ILE A 221 13.39 13.13 3.02
N ASN A 222 14.50 12.86 3.70
CA ASN A 222 15.84 12.92 3.10
C ASN A 222 16.37 11.50 2.82
N GLY A 223 17.49 11.39 2.11
CA GLY A 223 18.08 10.08 1.76
C GLY A 223 18.38 9.19 2.96
N ARG A 224 18.83 9.76 4.09
CA ARG A 224 19.10 9.00 5.32
C ARG A 224 17.81 8.43 5.93
N MET A 225 16.72 9.20 5.92
CA MET A 225 15.42 8.74 6.41
C MET A 225 14.86 7.61 5.54
N PHE A 226 15.05 7.68 4.22
CA PHE A 226 14.64 6.61 3.31
C PHE A 226 15.48 5.34 3.52
N GLU A 227 16.79 5.47 3.72
CA GLU A 227 17.67 4.35 4.08
C GLU A 227 17.28 3.73 5.44
N SER A 228 16.99 4.57 6.45
CA SER A 228 16.49 4.10 7.74
C SER A 228 15.17 3.36 7.62
N PHE A 229 14.25 3.82 6.77
CA PHE A 229 13.01 3.11 6.47
C PHE A 229 13.27 1.71 5.92
N ILE A 230 14.17 1.56 4.93
CA ILE A 230 14.51 0.23 4.36
C ILE A 230 15.12 -0.69 5.43
N LYS A 231 16.00 -0.16 6.29
CA LYS A 231 16.62 -0.94 7.38
C LYS A 231 15.61 -1.36 8.45
N LEU A 232 14.66 -0.49 8.78
CA LEU A 232 13.57 -0.84 9.69
C LEU A 232 12.69 -1.92 9.06
N PHE A 233 12.34 -1.79 7.79
CA PHE A 233 11.56 -2.80 7.09
C PHE A 233 12.26 -4.17 7.09
N GLU A 234 13.56 -4.21 6.79
CA GLU A 234 14.39 -5.42 6.90
C GLU A 234 14.37 -6.02 8.31
N LYS A 235 14.51 -5.18 9.35
CA LYS A 235 14.48 -5.62 10.74
C LYS A 235 13.14 -6.26 11.10
N GLU A 236 12.03 -5.60 10.79
CA GLU A 236 10.68 -6.09 11.08
C GLU A 236 10.41 -7.44 10.41
N LEU A 237 10.88 -7.64 9.16
CA LEU A 237 10.76 -8.94 8.50
C LEU A 237 11.60 -10.03 9.17
N SER A 238 12.79 -9.70 9.67
CA SER A 238 13.64 -10.67 10.37
C SER A 238 13.15 -11.04 11.78
N GLU A 239 12.40 -10.15 12.43
CA GLU A 239 11.85 -10.36 13.78
C GLU A 239 10.43 -10.94 13.77
N GLY A 240 9.70 -10.77 12.65
CA GLY A 240 8.34 -11.27 12.46
C GLY A 240 8.24 -12.61 11.70
N ALA A 241 9.36 -13.20 11.29
CA ALA A 241 9.44 -14.52 10.62
C ALA A 241 9.71 -15.67 11.59
#